data_AF-A0A964VTY9-F1
#
_entry.id   AF-A0A964VTY9-F1
#
_cell.length_a   1.000
_cell.length_b   1.000
_cell.length_c   1.000
_cell.angle_alpha   90.00
_cell.angle_beta   90.00
_cell.angle_gamma   90.00
#
_symmetry.space_group_name_H-M   'P 1'
#
loop_
_entity.id
_entity.type
_entity.pdbx_description
1 polymer ?
#
loop_
_entity_poly.entity_id
_entity_poly.type
_entity_poly.pdbx_seq_one_letter_code
_entity_poly.pdbx_strand_id
1 'polypeptide(L)'
;MSFGMGPRLELRSEIRLSHEQRLELDRLLKFEQQLRRPPSFEATLGLEGMSSADELLKEKGVVGLLIGGLSEEVWRSEKTRIKLTDHKDVDVLVTNLEFSLDEIFQNGIDWWLPKEETFSKIKTRNGTPLDNVHVRWIENGNGIALHYFPHFVNEDYLKPGLYIPDPDLVAKIKAEETLAVANGQGLEPDYSVAETLQKRIRRRMTVQLHSDVKRLFPVLKEYRAKIETLRPEEFSMVAETDQY
;
A
#
# COMPACT_ATOMS: atom_id res chain seq x y z
N MET A 1 14.69 -35.64 39.12
CA MET A 1 14.45 -34.19 39.25
C MET A 1 13.51 -33.76 38.12
N SER A 2 12.26 -33.45 38.46
CA SER A 2 11.20 -33.09 37.50
C SER A 2 11.18 -31.58 37.36
N PHE A 3 11.45 -31.07 36.16
CA PHE A 3 11.30 -29.65 35.85
C PHE A 3 9.84 -29.36 35.53
N GLY A 4 9.18 -28.60 36.40
CA GLY A 4 7.80 -28.16 36.21
C GLY A 4 7.69 -27.20 35.03
N MET A 5 6.90 -27.59 34.03
CA MET A 5 6.35 -26.66 33.03
C MET A 5 5.24 -25.85 33.69
N GLY A 6 5.56 -24.64 34.13
CA GLY A 6 4.55 -23.66 34.53
C GLY A 6 3.72 -23.22 33.31
N PRO A 7 2.40 -23.03 33.45
CA PRO A 7 1.57 -22.52 32.37
C PRO A 7 2.00 -21.08 32.05
N ARG A 8 2.44 -20.86 30.82
CA ARG A 8 2.73 -19.53 30.28
C ARG A 8 1.40 -18.81 30.06
N LEU A 9 0.97 -18.05 31.07
CA LEU A 9 -0.13 -17.10 30.97
C LEU A 9 0.26 -15.98 29.99
N GLU A 10 0.03 -16.20 28.70
CA GLU A 10 -0.04 -15.10 27.74
C GLU A 10 -1.29 -14.29 28.06
N LEU A 11 -1.14 -13.25 28.89
CA LEU A 11 -2.12 -12.18 29.04
C LEU A 11 -2.23 -11.43 27.70
N ARG A 12 -2.98 -12.01 26.75
CA ARG A 12 -3.50 -11.28 25.60
C ARG A 12 -4.62 -10.40 26.13
N SER A 13 -4.30 -9.21 26.60
CA SER A 13 -5.29 -8.17 26.85
C SER A 13 -5.97 -7.85 25.51
N GLU A 14 -7.17 -8.38 25.29
CA GLU A 14 -7.99 -7.95 24.17
C GLU A 14 -8.28 -6.46 24.33
N ILE A 15 -7.76 -5.64 23.41
CA ILE A 15 -8.03 -4.20 23.36
C ILE A 15 -9.54 -4.02 23.22
N ARG A 16 -10.20 -3.58 24.28
CA ARG A 16 -11.63 -3.25 24.28
C ARG A 16 -11.77 -1.79 23.90
N LEU A 17 -12.24 -1.54 22.68
CA LEU A 17 -12.54 -0.18 22.22
C LEU A 17 -13.72 0.43 22.99
N SER A 18 -13.57 1.70 23.37
CA SER A 18 -14.62 2.56 23.90
C SER A 18 -15.73 2.78 22.85
N HIS A 19 -16.87 3.37 23.25
CA HIS A 19 -17.93 3.69 22.30
C HIS A 19 -17.45 4.69 21.23
N GLU A 20 -16.72 5.72 21.64
CA GLU A 20 -16.15 6.74 20.76
C GLU A 20 -15.15 6.13 19.77
N GLN A 21 -14.22 5.31 20.25
CA GLN A 21 -13.25 4.60 19.42
C GLN A 21 -13.92 3.65 18.41
N ARG A 22 -15.07 3.06 18.75
CA ARG A 22 -15.85 2.25 17.80
C ARG A 22 -16.47 3.10 16.70
N LEU A 23 -17.04 4.25 17.05
CA LEU A 23 -17.58 5.19 16.06
C LEU A 23 -16.49 5.69 15.11
N GLU A 24 -15.30 5.98 15.66
CA GLU A 24 -14.14 6.38 14.86
C GLU A 24 -13.67 5.24 13.93
N LEU A 25 -13.54 4.03 14.45
CA LEU A 25 -13.20 2.85 13.64
C LEU A 25 -14.22 2.62 12.51
N ASP A 26 -15.51 2.80 12.78
CA ASP A 26 -16.55 2.65 11.76
C ASP A 26 -16.46 3.74 10.67
N ARG A 27 -16.01 4.96 11.01
CA ARG A 27 -15.69 6.00 10.01
C ARG A 27 -14.50 5.61 9.15
N LEU A 28 -13.41 5.13 9.77
CA LEU A 28 -12.22 4.69 9.04
C LEU A 28 -12.55 3.53 8.06
N LEU A 29 -13.36 2.58 8.50
CA LEU A 29 -13.79 1.48 7.64
C LEU A 29 -14.65 1.93 6.45
N LYS A 30 -15.37 3.05 6.57
CA LYS A 30 -16.09 3.66 5.44
C LYS A 30 -15.12 4.34 4.47
N PHE A 31 -14.09 5.03 4.96
CA PHE A 31 -13.05 5.59 4.09
C PHE A 31 -12.31 4.51 3.31
N GLU A 32 -11.91 3.40 3.95
CA GLU A 32 -11.28 2.28 3.25
C GLU A 32 -12.17 1.70 2.14
N GLN A 33 -13.49 1.71 2.33
CA GLN A 33 -14.43 1.26 1.29
C GLN A 33 -14.54 2.27 0.14
N GLN A 34 -14.51 3.57 0.43
CA GLN A 34 -14.58 4.64 -0.57
C GLN A 34 -13.31 4.73 -1.43
N LEU A 35 -12.15 4.33 -0.88
CA LEU A 35 -10.90 4.24 -1.62
C LEU A 35 -10.92 3.15 -2.70
N ARG A 36 -11.89 2.24 -2.68
CA ARG A 36 -12.08 1.24 -3.75
C ARG A 36 -12.65 1.94 -4.97
N ARG A 37 -11.80 2.22 -5.95
CA ARG A 37 -12.20 2.86 -7.20
C ARG A 37 -12.93 1.90 -8.14
N PRO A 38 -13.84 2.41 -8.98
CA PRO A 38 -14.32 1.64 -10.12
C PRO A 38 -13.17 1.40 -11.11
N PRO A 39 -13.16 0.25 -11.82
CA PRO A 39 -12.09 -0.07 -12.77
C PRO A 39 -12.04 0.94 -13.93
N SER A 40 -10.85 1.21 -14.46
CA SER A 40 -10.67 1.97 -15.69
C SER A 40 -11.12 1.17 -16.92
N PHE A 41 -11.51 1.87 -17.99
CA PHE A 41 -12.04 1.25 -19.21
C PHE A 41 -11.00 0.49 -20.07
N GLU A 42 -9.70 0.66 -19.80
CA GLU A 42 -8.59 0.06 -20.57
C GLU A 42 -7.71 -0.90 -19.75
N ALA A 43 -8.15 -1.35 -18.57
CA ALA A 43 -7.33 -2.18 -17.70
C ALA A 43 -7.15 -3.62 -18.21
N THR A 44 -5.91 -4.13 -18.21
CA THR A 44 -5.66 -5.57 -18.36
C THR A 44 -5.94 -6.25 -17.02
N LEU A 45 -6.82 -7.24 -17.03
CA LEU A 45 -7.46 -7.72 -15.82
C LEU A 45 -6.67 -8.84 -15.15
N GLY A 46 -6.64 -8.81 -13.81
CA GLY A 46 -6.36 -10.00 -13.02
C GLY A 46 -4.99 -10.63 -13.26
N LEU A 47 -4.99 -11.94 -13.51
CA LEU A 47 -3.78 -12.72 -13.68
C LEU A 47 -3.00 -12.37 -14.96
N GLU A 48 -3.70 -11.97 -16.02
CA GLU A 48 -3.08 -11.54 -17.28
C GLU A 48 -2.35 -10.21 -17.09
N GLY A 49 -2.98 -9.24 -16.41
CA GLY A 49 -2.34 -7.96 -16.09
C GLY A 49 -1.15 -8.15 -15.15
N MET A 50 -1.26 -9.04 -14.16
CA MET A 50 -0.13 -9.38 -13.28
C MET A 50 1.04 -10.02 -14.03
N SER A 51 0.75 -10.90 -15.00
CA SER A 51 1.80 -11.54 -15.82
C SER A 51 2.47 -10.51 -16.74
N SER A 52 1.67 -9.63 -17.36
CA SER A 52 2.17 -8.54 -18.20
C SER A 52 3.04 -7.55 -17.40
N ALA A 53 2.64 -7.24 -16.16
CA ALA A 53 3.43 -6.43 -15.25
C ALA A 53 4.77 -7.09 -14.92
N ASP A 54 4.75 -8.38 -14.56
CA ASP A 54 5.93 -9.15 -14.20
C ASP A 54 6.92 -9.27 -15.37
N GLU A 55 6.44 -9.49 -16.59
CA GLU A 55 7.25 -9.52 -17.80
C GLU A 55 7.95 -8.18 -18.04
N LEU A 56 7.20 -7.06 -17.95
CA LEU A 56 7.77 -5.73 -18.14
C LEU A 56 8.79 -5.38 -17.04
N LEU A 57 8.49 -5.68 -15.78
CA LEU A 57 9.41 -5.47 -14.65
C LEU A 57 10.72 -6.26 -14.85
N LYS A 58 10.62 -7.51 -15.31
CA LYS A 58 11.79 -8.34 -15.64
C LYS A 58 12.59 -7.80 -16.81
N GLU A 59 11.93 -7.36 -17.87
CA GLU A 59 12.57 -6.75 -19.04
C GLU A 59 13.36 -5.50 -18.64
N LYS A 60 12.75 -4.63 -17.83
CA LYS A 60 13.37 -3.38 -17.36
C LYS A 60 14.33 -3.58 -16.19
N GLY A 61 14.46 -4.81 -15.67
CA GLY A 61 15.39 -5.13 -14.59
C GLY A 61 15.02 -4.52 -13.23
N VAL A 62 13.73 -4.29 -12.97
CA VAL A 62 13.24 -3.64 -11.74
C VAL A 62 12.31 -4.54 -10.93
N VAL A 63 12.11 -4.17 -9.66
CA VAL A 63 11.17 -4.84 -8.75
C VAL A 63 9.87 -4.05 -8.68
N GLY A 64 8.75 -4.77 -8.69
CA GLY A 64 7.43 -4.20 -8.47
C GLY A 64 6.68 -4.98 -7.38
N LEU A 65 5.81 -4.27 -6.66
CA LEU A 65 4.93 -4.84 -5.64
C LEU A 65 3.48 -4.70 -6.09
N LEU A 66 2.71 -5.79 -6.03
CA LEU A 66 1.27 -5.73 -6.22
C LEU A 66 0.62 -4.96 -5.06
N ILE A 67 -0.10 -3.87 -5.35
CA ILE A 67 -0.83 -3.08 -4.35
C ILE A 67 -2.33 -3.03 -4.69
N GLY A 68 -3.07 -2.09 -4.11
CA GLY A 68 -4.48 -1.87 -4.42
C GLY A 68 -5.42 -3.01 -4.02
N GLY A 69 -6.59 -3.07 -4.65
CA GLY A 69 -7.64 -4.03 -4.32
C GLY A 69 -7.24 -5.49 -4.59
N LEU A 70 -6.55 -5.72 -5.71
CA LEU A 70 -6.11 -7.05 -6.14
C LEU A 70 -5.13 -7.68 -5.15
N SER A 71 -4.25 -6.88 -4.52
CA SER A 71 -3.32 -7.36 -3.49
C SER A 71 -4.01 -8.00 -2.27
N GLU A 72 -5.23 -7.57 -1.93
CA GLU A 72 -6.04 -8.20 -0.87
C GLU A 72 -6.76 -9.47 -1.38
N GLU A 73 -7.26 -9.42 -2.62
CA GLU A 73 -8.11 -10.46 -3.18
C GLU A 73 -7.36 -11.77 -3.46
N VAL A 74 -6.08 -11.70 -3.83
CA VAL A 74 -5.25 -12.90 -4.05
C VAL A 74 -5.11 -13.76 -2.79
N TRP A 75 -5.37 -13.20 -1.61
CA TRP A 75 -5.36 -13.89 -0.31
C TRP A 75 -6.76 -14.29 0.18
N ARG A 76 -7.82 -14.23 -0.63
CA ARG A 76 -9.17 -14.68 -0.22
C ARG A 76 -9.48 -16.09 -0.74
N SER A 77 -10.09 -16.96 0.08
CA SER A 77 -10.30 -18.38 -0.25
C SER A 77 -11.35 -18.63 -1.35
N GLU A 78 -10.94 -19.43 -2.33
CA GLU A 78 -11.63 -20.31 -3.31
C GLU A 78 -12.89 -19.87 -4.09
N LYS A 79 -13.63 -18.82 -3.73
CA LYS A 79 -14.79 -18.36 -4.55
C LYS A 79 -14.43 -17.34 -5.64
N THR A 80 -13.17 -17.33 -6.11
CA THR A 80 -12.57 -16.16 -6.78
C THR A 80 -11.73 -16.45 -8.01
N ARG A 81 -11.73 -17.66 -8.60
CA ARG A 81 -11.07 -17.82 -9.92
C ARG A 81 -11.71 -16.92 -10.98
N ILE A 82 -13.04 -16.90 -11.02
CA ILE A 82 -13.85 -16.00 -11.85
C ILE A 82 -13.65 -14.53 -11.42
N LYS A 83 -13.43 -14.25 -10.13
CA LYS A 83 -13.28 -12.86 -9.66
C LYS A 83 -11.91 -12.26 -9.94
N LEU A 84 -10.85 -13.07 -9.93
CA LEU A 84 -9.51 -12.60 -10.31
C LEU A 84 -9.46 -12.30 -11.79
N THR A 85 -10.06 -13.13 -12.65
CA THR A 85 -10.06 -12.91 -14.11
C THR A 85 -10.95 -11.75 -14.55
N ASP A 86 -12.07 -11.50 -13.87
CA ASP A 86 -13.14 -10.70 -14.49
C ASP A 86 -13.17 -9.22 -14.09
N HIS A 87 -12.51 -8.76 -13.01
CA HIS A 87 -13.00 -7.52 -12.39
C HIS A 87 -12.00 -6.61 -11.64
N LYS A 88 -10.69 -6.81 -11.77
CA LYS A 88 -9.73 -5.93 -11.09
C LYS A 88 -8.61 -5.43 -11.99
N ASP A 89 -8.48 -4.11 -11.95
CA ASP A 89 -7.28 -3.35 -12.24
C ASP A 89 -6.09 -3.91 -11.46
N VAL A 90 -4.93 -3.88 -12.12
CA VAL A 90 -3.66 -4.29 -11.52
C VAL A 90 -2.92 -3.02 -11.14
N ASP A 91 -2.79 -2.78 -9.85
CA ASP A 91 -1.98 -1.70 -9.31
C ASP A 91 -0.58 -2.22 -8.96
N VAL A 92 0.47 -1.60 -9.52
CA VAL A 92 1.86 -2.01 -9.28
C VAL A 92 2.68 -0.85 -8.77
N LEU A 93 3.21 -0.99 -7.56
CA LEU A 93 4.18 -0.06 -6.99
C LEU A 93 5.59 -0.45 -7.43
N VAL A 94 6.27 0.46 -8.12
CA VAL A 94 7.66 0.28 -8.54
C VAL A 94 8.58 0.88 -7.49
N THR A 95 9.70 0.21 -7.22
CA THR A 95 10.63 0.58 -6.15
C THR A 95 11.82 1.39 -6.63
N ASN A 96 12.11 1.36 -7.94
CA ASN A 96 13.25 2.02 -8.55
C ASN A 96 12.86 3.37 -9.20
N LEU A 97 13.58 4.45 -8.84
CA LEU A 97 13.44 5.81 -9.39
C LEU A 97 13.78 5.93 -10.87
N GLU A 98 14.62 5.06 -11.40
CA GLU A 98 15.04 5.07 -12.81
C GLU A 98 14.02 4.39 -13.74
N PHE A 99 12.97 3.77 -13.18
CA PHE A 99 11.95 3.13 -14.00
C PHE A 99 11.11 4.16 -14.75
N SER A 100 11.11 4.05 -16.07
CA SER A 100 10.29 4.85 -16.96
C SER A 100 9.40 3.97 -17.83
N LEU A 101 8.15 4.39 -17.99
CA LEU A 101 7.21 3.77 -18.92
C LEU A 101 7.23 4.51 -20.26
N ASP A 102 6.95 3.77 -21.33
CA ASP A 102 6.74 4.36 -22.65
C ASP A 102 5.37 5.06 -22.72
N GLU A 103 4.39 4.53 -21.98
CA GLU A 103 3.03 5.04 -21.86
C GLU A 103 2.54 5.04 -20.41
N ILE A 104 1.72 6.03 -20.04
CA ILE A 104 1.22 6.20 -18.66
C ILE A 104 0.46 4.95 -18.15
N PHE A 105 -0.27 4.26 -19.04
CA PHE A 105 -1.01 3.02 -18.75
C PHE A 105 -0.50 1.84 -19.57
N GLN A 106 0.81 1.65 -19.64
CA GLN A 106 1.41 0.55 -20.39
C GLN A 106 0.85 -0.81 -19.94
N ASN A 107 0.29 -1.57 -20.88
CA ASN A 107 -0.42 -2.84 -20.66
C ASN A 107 -1.63 -2.75 -19.72
N GLY A 108 -2.32 -1.59 -19.65
CA GLY A 108 -3.54 -1.44 -18.86
C GLY A 108 -3.33 -1.63 -17.34
N ILE A 109 -2.11 -1.39 -16.85
CA ILE A 109 -1.72 -1.47 -15.44
C ILE A 109 -1.70 -0.06 -14.86
N ASP A 110 -2.18 0.12 -13.62
CA ASP A 110 -2.00 1.37 -12.89
C ASP A 110 -0.63 1.33 -12.19
N TRP A 111 0.34 2.00 -12.83
CA TRP A 111 1.72 2.03 -12.35
C TRP A 111 1.91 3.16 -11.35
N TRP A 112 2.32 2.80 -10.14
CA TRP A 112 2.64 3.70 -9.05
C TRP A 112 4.15 3.88 -9.00
N LEU A 113 4.63 5.01 -9.53
CA LEU A 113 6.04 5.26 -9.77
C LEU A 113 6.64 6.20 -8.72
N PRO A 114 7.87 5.94 -8.26
CA PRO A 114 8.57 6.85 -7.38
C PRO A 114 8.98 8.13 -8.12
N LYS A 115 8.84 9.24 -7.42
CA LYS A 115 9.18 10.59 -7.85
C LYS A 115 10.08 11.22 -6.80
N GLU A 116 10.99 12.07 -7.27
CA GLU A 116 11.78 12.92 -6.40
C GLU A 116 11.89 14.32 -7.00
N GLU A 117 11.75 15.34 -6.16
CA GLU A 117 11.88 16.74 -6.57
C GLU A 117 12.49 17.54 -5.42
N THR A 118 13.27 18.55 -5.78
CA THR A 118 13.76 19.54 -4.82
C THR A 118 12.98 20.83 -5.01
N PHE A 119 12.14 21.15 -4.03
CA PHE A 119 11.40 22.39 -4.01
C PHE A 119 12.28 23.51 -3.48
N SER A 120 12.38 24.60 -4.26
CA SER A 120 13.16 25.77 -3.87
C SER A 120 12.60 26.42 -2.61
N LYS A 121 11.28 26.45 -2.47
CA LYS A 121 10.55 26.97 -1.30
C LYS A 121 9.26 26.18 -1.06
N ILE A 122 9.03 25.77 0.18
CA ILE A 122 7.76 25.23 0.65
C ILE A 122 7.40 25.84 2.01
N LYS A 123 6.11 25.92 2.33
CA LYS A 123 5.63 26.34 3.65
C LYS A 123 5.13 25.13 4.42
N THR A 124 5.56 24.98 5.67
CA THR A 124 4.95 23.98 6.56
C THR A 124 3.50 24.36 6.87
N ARG A 125 2.74 23.43 7.45
CA ARG A 125 1.38 23.68 7.96
C ARG A 125 1.29 24.89 8.91
N ASN A 126 2.38 25.19 9.62
CA ASN A 126 2.47 26.32 10.56
C ASN A 126 2.94 27.63 9.88
N GLY A 127 3.09 27.64 8.56
CA GLY A 127 3.55 28.78 7.78
C GLY A 127 5.06 29.01 7.79
N THR A 128 5.84 28.13 8.41
CA THR A 128 7.31 28.23 8.42
C THR A 128 7.83 27.96 7.01
N PRO A 129 8.55 28.89 6.37
CA PRO A 129 9.18 28.64 5.08
C PRO A 129 10.36 27.67 5.28
N LEU A 130 10.49 26.73 4.36
CA LEU A 130 11.65 25.86 4.23
C LEU A 130 12.17 26.00 2.80
N ASP A 131 13.49 26.15 2.68
CA ASP A 131 14.18 26.28 1.40
C ASP A 131 14.88 24.96 1.02
N ASN A 132 14.98 24.68 -0.28
CA ASN A 132 15.70 23.53 -0.85
C ASN A 132 15.29 22.18 -0.26
N VAL A 133 13.98 21.94 -0.13
CA VAL A 133 13.47 20.71 0.45
C VAL A 133 13.37 19.63 -0.61
N HIS A 134 14.15 18.56 -0.41
CA HIS A 134 14.07 17.37 -1.23
C HIS A 134 12.95 16.46 -0.73
N VAL A 135 12.02 16.13 -1.63
CA VAL A 135 10.82 15.35 -1.33
C VAL A 135 10.80 14.14 -2.25
N ARG A 136 10.37 13.00 -1.70
CA ARG A 136 10.10 11.77 -2.44
C ARG A 136 8.67 11.34 -2.21
N TRP A 137 7.99 10.94 -3.28
CA TRP A 137 6.63 10.43 -3.21
C TRP A 137 6.43 9.33 -4.26
N ILE A 138 5.32 8.61 -4.16
CA ILE A 138 4.89 7.66 -5.19
C ILE A 138 3.65 8.25 -5.85
N GLU A 139 3.59 8.26 -7.18
CA GLU A 139 2.48 8.84 -7.94
C GLU A 139 2.04 7.89 -9.05
N ASN A 140 0.74 7.80 -9.29
CA ASN A 140 0.21 7.02 -10.41
C ASN A 140 0.06 7.85 -11.70
N GLY A 141 -0.37 7.20 -12.78
CA GLY A 141 -0.57 7.87 -14.07
C GLY A 141 -1.60 9.00 -14.09
N ASN A 142 -2.42 9.12 -13.05
CA ASN A 142 -3.44 10.17 -12.90
C ASN A 142 -2.97 11.33 -12.01
N GLY A 143 -1.69 11.39 -11.63
CA GLY A 143 -1.16 12.44 -10.75
C GLY A 143 -1.55 12.28 -9.28
N ILE A 144 -1.99 11.09 -8.87
CA ILE A 144 -2.41 10.84 -7.49
C ILE A 144 -1.23 10.28 -6.71
N ALA A 145 -0.86 10.97 -5.64
CA ALA A 145 0.20 10.53 -4.75
C ALA A 145 -0.30 9.49 -3.72
N LEU A 146 0.51 8.45 -3.46
CA LEU A 146 0.30 7.58 -2.31
C LEU A 146 0.67 8.32 -1.04
N HIS A 147 -0.08 8.02 0.02
CA HIS A 147 0.15 8.57 1.33
C HIS A 147 1.22 7.83 2.16
N TYR A 148 1.92 6.87 1.55
CA TYR A 148 2.94 6.06 2.21
C TYR A 148 4.07 5.75 1.24
N PHE A 149 5.27 5.55 1.79
CA PHE A 149 6.43 5.10 1.03
C PHE A 149 6.96 3.79 1.62
N PRO A 150 6.79 2.65 0.92
CA PRO A 150 7.36 1.40 1.40
C PRO A 150 8.87 1.38 1.13
N HIS A 151 9.68 1.34 2.18
CA HIS A 151 11.11 1.05 2.07
C HIS A 151 11.35 -0.44 2.17
N PHE A 152 11.94 -1.02 1.14
CA PHE A 152 12.32 -2.42 1.13
C PHE A 152 13.80 -2.55 1.53
N VAL A 153 14.04 -3.05 2.74
CA VAL A 153 15.38 -3.45 3.20
C VAL A 153 15.86 -4.59 2.30
N ASN A 154 17.05 -4.46 1.71
CA ASN A 154 17.66 -5.46 0.82
C ASN A 154 16.96 -5.65 -0.53
N GLU A 155 16.44 -4.57 -1.14
CA GLU A 155 15.94 -4.60 -2.51
C GLU A 155 16.97 -5.17 -3.50
N ASP A 156 18.26 -4.87 -3.30
CA ASP A 156 19.39 -5.37 -4.10
C ASP A 156 19.49 -6.91 -4.20
N TYR A 157 18.78 -7.64 -3.32
CA TYR A 157 18.75 -9.10 -3.31
C TYR A 157 17.49 -9.69 -3.95
N LEU A 158 16.51 -8.86 -4.30
CA LEU A 158 15.33 -9.27 -5.02
C LEU A 158 15.66 -9.38 -6.50
N LYS A 159 15.09 -10.40 -7.16
CA LYS A 159 15.21 -10.52 -8.60
C LYS A 159 14.16 -9.62 -9.24
N PRO A 160 14.43 -9.02 -10.41
CA PRO A 160 13.42 -8.28 -11.16
C PRO A 160 12.13 -9.09 -11.36
N GLY A 161 10.99 -8.40 -11.28
CA GLY A 161 9.66 -8.98 -11.42
C GLY A 161 8.65 -8.50 -10.39
N LEU A 162 7.43 -9.03 -10.49
CA LEU A 162 6.31 -8.70 -9.62
C LEU A 162 6.30 -9.57 -8.36
N TYR A 163 6.20 -8.93 -7.21
CA TYR A 163 6.08 -9.58 -5.91
C TYR A 163 4.68 -9.41 -5.33
N ILE A 164 4.20 -10.47 -4.66
CA ILE A 164 2.95 -10.43 -3.91
C ILE A 164 3.28 -10.09 -2.46
N PRO A 165 2.82 -8.93 -1.92
CA PRO A 165 2.98 -8.64 -0.50
C PRO A 165 2.23 -9.71 0.32
N ASP A 166 2.82 -10.09 1.45
CA ASP A 166 2.09 -10.92 2.40
C ASP A 166 0.90 -10.16 3.03
N PRO A 167 -0.06 -10.88 3.64
CA PRO A 167 -1.27 -10.25 4.14
C PRO A 167 -1.05 -9.19 5.22
N ASP A 168 0.04 -9.28 5.98
CA ASP A 168 0.35 -8.33 7.05
C ASP A 168 0.85 -7.01 6.45
N LEU A 169 1.70 -7.08 5.42
CA LEU A 169 2.10 -5.92 4.63
C LEU A 169 0.92 -5.28 3.88
N VAL A 170 0.04 -6.08 3.25
CA VAL A 170 -1.20 -5.57 2.61
C VAL A 170 -2.07 -4.83 3.62
N ALA A 171 -2.29 -5.43 4.80
CA ALA A 171 -3.11 -4.82 5.84
C ALA A 171 -2.51 -3.51 6.35
N LYS A 172 -1.18 -3.45 6.48
CA LYS A 172 -0.46 -2.25 6.90
C LYS A 172 -0.60 -1.14 5.87
N ILE A 173 -0.29 -1.41 4.60
CA ILE A 173 -0.42 -0.46 3.48
C ILE A 173 -1.82 0.18 3.48
N LYS A 174 -2.87 -0.64 3.53
CA LYS A 174 -4.25 -0.15 3.50
C LYS A 174 -4.65 0.64 4.74
N ALA A 175 -4.13 0.27 5.91
CA ALA A 175 -4.36 1.00 7.14
C ALA A 175 -3.72 2.40 7.06
N GLU A 176 -2.46 2.49 6.63
CA GLU A 176 -1.76 3.78 6.47
C GLU A 176 -2.47 4.69 5.47
N GLU A 177 -2.89 4.17 4.31
CA GLU A 177 -3.66 4.94 3.34
C GLU A 177 -4.97 5.48 3.92
N THR A 178 -5.69 4.64 4.68
CA THR A 178 -6.95 5.04 5.32
C THR A 178 -6.72 6.10 6.40
N LEU A 179 -5.67 5.96 7.21
CA LEU A 179 -5.31 6.90 8.26
C LEU A 179 -4.86 8.24 7.68
N ALA A 180 -4.12 8.24 6.59
CA ALA A 180 -3.70 9.46 5.92
C ALA A 180 -4.90 10.26 5.37
N VAL A 181 -5.87 9.58 4.76
CA VAL A 181 -7.13 10.22 4.32
C VAL A 181 -7.91 10.78 5.51
N ALA A 182 -7.98 10.04 6.62
CA ALA A 182 -8.64 10.49 7.84
C ALA A 182 -7.95 11.74 8.42
N ASN A 183 -6.62 11.75 8.49
CA ASN A 183 -5.82 12.90 8.92
C ASN A 183 -6.05 14.12 8.02
N GLY A 184 -6.13 13.92 6.71
CA GLY A 184 -6.48 14.99 5.75
C GLY A 184 -7.87 15.59 5.99
N GLN A 185 -8.77 14.86 6.66
CA GLN A 185 -10.10 15.32 7.08
C GLN A 185 -10.14 15.80 8.54
N GLY A 186 -8.99 15.91 9.21
CA GLY A 186 -8.88 16.36 10.60
C GLY A 186 -9.27 15.33 11.65
N LEU A 187 -9.33 14.04 11.27
CA LEU A 187 -9.48 12.93 12.22
C LEU A 187 -8.10 12.39 12.54
N GLU A 188 -7.74 12.31 13.82
CA GLU A 188 -6.45 11.79 14.28
C GLU A 188 -6.70 10.58 15.20
N PRO A 189 -6.88 9.37 14.63
CA PRO A 189 -7.22 8.21 15.40
C PRO A 189 -6.10 7.80 16.35
N ASP A 190 -6.48 7.38 17.55
CA ASP A 190 -5.49 6.86 18.49
C ASP A 190 -4.90 5.52 18.02
N TYR A 191 -3.77 5.14 18.63
CA TYR A 191 -3.04 3.93 18.29
C TYR A 191 -3.90 2.66 18.36
N SER A 192 -4.83 2.58 19.31
CA SER A 192 -5.68 1.39 19.50
C SER A 192 -6.71 1.24 18.38
N VAL A 193 -7.23 2.36 17.86
CA VAL A 193 -8.13 2.41 16.70
C VAL A 193 -7.36 2.02 15.43
N ALA A 194 -6.18 2.60 15.21
CA ALA A 194 -5.30 2.27 14.09
C ALA A 194 -4.91 0.78 14.06
N GLU A 195 -4.47 0.24 15.19
CA GLU A 195 -4.13 -1.19 15.31
C GLU A 195 -5.34 -2.10 15.07
N THR A 196 -6.52 -1.70 15.55
CA THR A 196 -7.75 -2.47 15.33
C THR A 196 -8.19 -2.42 13.87
N LEU A 197 -8.02 -1.30 13.17
CA LEU A 197 -8.26 -1.17 11.74
C LEU A 197 -7.39 -2.16 10.96
N GLN A 198 -6.07 -2.15 11.18
CA GLN A 198 -5.14 -3.07 10.52
C GLN A 198 -5.53 -4.54 10.78
N LYS A 199 -5.82 -4.90 12.04
CA LYS A 199 -6.29 -6.25 12.40
C LYS A 199 -7.59 -6.64 11.68
N ARG A 200 -8.54 -5.70 11.52
CA ARG A 200 -9.80 -5.96 10.80
C ARG A 200 -9.57 -6.17 9.30
N ILE A 201 -8.71 -5.38 8.67
CA ILE A 201 -8.31 -5.57 7.26
C ILE A 201 -7.64 -6.94 7.10
N ARG A 202 -6.66 -7.25 7.97
CA ARG A 202 -5.91 -8.50 7.98
C ARG A 202 -6.80 -9.74 8.07
N ARG A 203 -7.84 -9.70 8.91
CA ARG A 203 -8.81 -10.79 9.10
C ARG A 203 -9.62 -11.13 7.84
N ARG A 204 -9.69 -10.24 6.84
CA ARG A 204 -10.38 -10.49 5.56
C ARG A 204 -9.58 -11.39 4.63
N MET A 205 -8.27 -11.50 4.85
CA MET A 205 -7.35 -12.31 4.06
C MET A 205 -7.21 -13.68 4.71
N THR A 206 -7.69 -14.71 4.00
CA THR A 206 -7.47 -16.10 4.35
C THR A 206 -5.98 -16.40 4.16
N VAL A 207 -5.34 -17.08 5.10
CA VAL A 207 -3.86 -17.18 5.13
C VAL A 207 -3.23 -17.90 3.92
N GLN A 208 -4.02 -18.37 2.97
CA GLN A 208 -3.57 -19.10 1.79
C GLN A 208 -3.69 -18.24 0.53
N LEU A 209 -2.55 -18.01 -0.11
CA LEU A 209 -2.47 -17.41 -1.44
C LEU A 209 -3.13 -18.32 -2.48
N HIS A 210 -3.85 -17.73 -3.43
CA HIS A 210 -4.42 -18.45 -4.57
C HIS A 210 -3.35 -19.28 -5.28
N SER A 211 -3.65 -20.53 -5.65
CA SER A 211 -2.67 -21.49 -6.17
C SER A 211 -1.99 -21.01 -7.46
N ASP A 212 -2.76 -20.45 -8.39
CA ASP A 212 -2.22 -19.91 -9.65
C ASP A 212 -1.25 -18.75 -9.41
N VAL A 213 -1.59 -17.85 -8.48
CA VAL A 213 -0.74 -16.71 -8.10
C VAL A 213 0.53 -17.20 -7.42
N LYS A 214 0.39 -18.13 -6.45
CA LYS A 214 1.51 -18.74 -5.72
C LYS A 214 2.51 -19.45 -6.64
N ARG A 215 2.05 -20.01 -7.75
CA ARG A 215 2.91 -20.69 -8.73
C ARG A 215 3.73 -19.71 -9.56
N LEU A 216 3.16 -18.56 -9.88
CA LEU A 216 3.73 -17.61 -10.84
C LEU A 216 4.59 -16.54 -10.17
N PHE A 217 4.18 -16.07 -9.00
CA PHE A 217 4.78 -14.89 -8.37
C PHE A 217 5.37 -15.20 -6.99
N PRO A 218 6.58 -14.69 -6.68
CA PRO A 218 7.15 -14.79 -5.36
C PRO A 218 6.34 -13.99 -4.32
N VAL A 219 6.27 -14.50 -3.09
CA VAL A 219 5.70 -13.76 -1.95
C VAL A 219 6.79 -12.97 -1.26
N LEU A 220 6.57 -11.67 -1.11
CA LEU A 220 7.41 -10.81 -0.28
C LEU A 220 6.93 -10.87 1.16
N LYS A 221 7.75 -11.47 2.03
CA LYS A 221 7.46 -11.57 3.47
C LYS A 221 7.91 -10.32 4.22
N GLU A 222 7.11 -9.92 5.20
CA GLU A 222 7.16 -8.70 6.03
C GLU A 222 8.53 -8.35 6.62
N TYR A 223 9.44 -9.32 6.71
CA TYR A 223 10.72 -9.21 7.41
C TYR A 223 11.72 -8.17 6.87
N ARG A 224 11.33 -7.40 5.85
CA ARG A 224 12.20 -6.43 5.19
C ARG A 224 11.53 -5.11 4.81
N ALA A 225 10.22 -4.89 4.96
CA ALA A 225 9.60 -3.63 4.56
C ALA A 225 9.41 -2.67 5.76
N LYS A 226 10.15 -1.56 5.81
CA LYS A 226 9.81 -0.42 6.67
C LYS A 226 8.88 0.49 5.87
N ILE A 227 7.61 0.56 6.23
CA ILE A 227 6.75 1.62 5.68
C ILE A 227 7.06 2.89 6.45
N GLU A 228 7.53 3.91 5.75
CA GLU A 228 7.55 5.28 6.26
C GLU A 228 6.25 5.93 5.84
N THR A 229 5.40 6.23 6.83
CA THR A 229 4.21 7.05 6.62
C THR A 229 4.68 8.47 6.42
N LEU A 230 4.44 9.01 5.23
CA LEU A 230 4.68 10.42 4.97
C LEU A 230 3.65 11.20 5.81
N ARG A 231 4.14 12.13 6.63
CA ARG A 231 3.25 12.92 7.51
C ARG A 231 2.36 13.82 6.65
N PRO A 232 1.14 14.18 7.09
CA PRO A 232 0.31 15.16 6.37
C PRO A 232 1.03 16.50 6.11
N GLU A 233 2.00 16.85 6.98
CA GLU A 233 2.91 17.99 6.83
C GLU A 233 3.80 17.91 5.57
N GLU A 234 4.06 16.70 5.07
CA GLU A 234 4.85 16.38 3.88
C GLU A 234 3.97 16.28 2.63
N PHE A 235 2.63 16.22 2.76
CA PHE A 235 1.66 16.23 1.65
C PHE A 235 0.93 17.56 1.46
N SER A 236 0.77 18.34 2.53
CA SER A 236 0.20 19.70 2.51
C SER A 236 1.20 20.71 1.94
N MET A 237 1.82 20.37 0.82
CA MET A 237 2.72 21.26 0.10
C MET A 237 1.93 21.81 -1.09
N VAL A 238 1.23 22.93 -0.87
CA VAL A 238 0.77 23.74 -1.98
C VAL A 238 2.02 24.33 -2.61
N ALA A 239 2.42 23.81 -3.77
CA ALA A 239 3.36 24.51 -4.63
C ALA A 239 2.67 25.83 -5.05
N GLU A 240 2.95 26.91 -4.31
CA GLU A 240 2.83 28.26 -4.87
C GLU A 240 3.88 28.32 -5.98
N THR A 241 3.50 27.89 -7.19
CA THR A 241 4.26 28.24 -8.37
C THR A 241 4.14 29.75 -8.50
N ASP A 242 5.25 30.45 -8.30
CA ASP A 242 5.37 31.86 -8.64
C ASP A 242 5.12 31.98 -10.15
N GLN A 243 3.85 32.12 -10.53
CA GLN A 243 3.46 32.60 -11.85
C GLN A 243 3.87 34.07 -11.91
N TYR A 244 5.00 34.31 -12.57
CA TYR A 244 5.41 35.63 -13.06
C TYR A 244 4.34 36.24 -13.97
#